data_AF-A0A2E0S4A9-F1
#
_entry.id   AF-A0A2E0S4A9-F1
#
_cell.length_a   1.000
_cell.length_b   1.000
_cell.length_c   1.000
_cell.angle_alpha   90.00
_cell.angle_beta   90.00
_cell.angle_gamma   90.00
#
_symmetry.space_group_name_H-M   'P 1'
#
loop_
_entity.id
_entity.type
_entity.pdbx_description
1 polymer ?
#
loop_
_entity_poly.entity_id
_entity_poly.type
_entity_poly.pdbx_seq_one_letter_code
_entity_poly.pdbx_strand_id
1 'polypeptide(L)'
;MPNTMEEPRPCASGAITKRQRLALTAGTSVPLGTALDMADEDFNMAFFSAHNVRAPQIRVAKLNAVQLKSRGVTTARELRALDFRALDLVDPAFCASCVAAYGSNAIVNEFLVTASDAVTLAGTAAVHQLRLGVGSLLILCAGHRVEATSVITMSAPHGRCLAGVAADILLDCQLRAGALIAAGFTAQTVAQQTRATPDQLREMGF
;
A
#
# COMPACT_ATOMS: atom_id res chain seq x y z
N MET A 1 -0.79 49.59 14.54
CA MET A 1 -0.61 49.08 13.17
C MET A 1 -0.45 47.57 13.26
N PRO A 2 -1.30 46.76 12.61
CA PRO A 2 -1.27 45.31 12.77
C PRO A 2 -0.09 44.71 12.00
N ASN A 3 0.70 43.89 12.70
CA ASN A 3 1.72 43.02 12.11
C ASN A 3 1.02 41.94 11.28
N THR A 4 1.19 42.00 9.96
CA THR A 4 0.86 40.90 9.06
C THR A 4 1.81 39.74 9.38
N MET A 5 1.28 38.70 10.03
CA MET A 5 1.91 37.38 10.06
C MET A 5 1.94 36.89 8.61
N GLU A 6 3.10 36.99 7.97
CA GLU A 6 3.39 36.32 6.70
C GLU A 6 3.35 34.82 6.99
N GLU A 7 2.26 34.16 6.59
CA GLU A 7 2.19 32.71 6.61
C GLU A 7 3.36 32.14 5.79
N PRO A 8 4.09 31.14 6.31
CA PRO A 8 5.17 30.51 5.57
C PRO A 8 4.59 29.88 4.30
N ARG A 9 5.03 30.40 3.15
CA ARG A 9 4.70 29.86 1.83
C ARG A 9 4.99 28.36 1.83
N PRO A 10 4.06 27.50 1.36
CA PRO A 10 4.32 26.07 1.28
C PRO A 10 5.56 25.84 0.41
N CYS A 11 6.54 25.17 1.01
CA CYS A 11 7.85 24.88 0.45
C CYS A 11 7.75 24.39 -1.00
N ALA A 12 8.57 25.00 -1.87
CA ALA A 12 8.77 24.72 -3.29
C ALA A 12 8.19 23.38 -3.80
N SER A 13 7.15 23.48 -4.62
CA SER A 13 6.79 22.48 -5.62
C SER A 13 8.00 22.24 -6.52
N GLY A 14 8.79 21.22 -6.21
CA GLY A 14 10.03 20.92 -6.92
C GLY A 14 9.80 20.88 -8.43
N ALA A 15 10.47 21.78 -9.15
CA ALA A 15 10.37 21.93 -10.59
C ALA A 15 10.71 20.61 -11.30
N ILE A 16 9.98 20.26 -12.36
CA ILE A 16 10.21 19.01 -13.07
C ILE A 16 11.43 19.18 -13.96
N THR A 17 12.44 18.34 -13.74
CA THR A 17 13.64 18.38 -14.59
C THR A 17 13.31 17.94 -16.02
N LYS A 18 14.11 18.38 -17.00
CA LYS A 18 13.98 17.94 -18.41
C LYS A 18 13.95 16.42 -18.55
N ARG A 19 14.77 15.70 -17.76
CA ARG A 19 14.80 14.23 -17.75
C ARG A 19 13.47 13.62 -17.30
N GLN A 20 12.85 14.20 -16.28
CA GLN A 20 11.56 13.72 -15.76
C GLN A 20 10.42 14.01 -16.74
N ARG A 21 10.43 15.17 -17.40
CA ARG A 21 9.49 15.49 -18.49
C ARG A 21 9.54 14.45 -19.59
N LEU A 22 10.74 14.12 -20.07
CA LEU A 22 10.94 13.07 -21.07
C LEU A 22 10.45 11.70 -20.59
N ALA A 23 10.68 11.36 -19.31
CA ALA A 23 10.20 10.10 -18.74
C ALA A 23 8.67 10.04 -18.64
N LEU A 24 8.01 11.15 -18.29
CA LEU A 24 6.55 11.23 -18.21
C LEU A 24 5.89 11.13 -19.58
N THR A 25 6.51 11.70 -20.62
CA THR A 25 5.98 11.67 -21.98
C THR A 25 6.43 10.46 -22.79
N ALA A 26 7.27 9.60 -22.22
CA ALA A 26 7.73 8.38 -22.89
C ALA A 26 6.54 7.44 -23.18
N GLY A 27 6.30 7.17 -24.47
CA GLY A 27 5.19 6.33 -24.92
C GLY A 27 3.83 7.03 -24.92
N THR A 28 3.80 8.36 -24.78
CA THR A 28 2.58 9.17 -24.94
C THR A 28 2.46 9.75 -26.36
N SER A 29 1.32 10.37 -26.67
CA SER A 29 1.09 11.07 -27.94
C SER A 29 1.75 12.45 -28.03
N VAL A 30 2.38 12.93 -26.95
CA VAL A 30 2.97 14.27 -26.89
C VAL A 30 4.35 14.27 -27.58
N PRO A 31 4.62 15.17 -28.54
CA PRO A 31 5.94 15.32 -29.13
C PRO A 31 6.97 15.72 -28.08
N LEU A 32 8.17 15.15 -28.14
CA LEU A 32 9.24 15.43 -27.16
C LEU A 32 9.62 16.92 -27.09
N GLY A 33 9.63 17.61 -28.23
CA GLY A 33 9.89 19.06 -28.29
C GLY A 33 8.87 19.85 -27.46
N THR A 34 7.58 19.59 -27.70
CA THR A 34 6.48 20.19 -26.94
C THR A 34 6.61 19.89 -25.45
N ALA A 35 6.88 18.64 -25.06
CA ALA A 35 7.00 18.23 -23.67
C ALA A 35 8.13 18.96 -22.90
N LEU A 36 9.23 19.29 -23.59
CA LEU A 36 10.36 20.02 -23.00
C LEU A 36 10.04 21.50 -22.76
N ASP A 37 9.17 22.07 -23.58
CA ASP A 37 8.80 23.50 -23.55
C ASP A 37 7.54 23.79 -22.72
N MET A 38 6.75 22.78 -22.36
CA MET A 38 5.55 22.91 -21.51
C MET A 38 5.84 23.56 -20.14
N ALA A 39 4.87 24.21 -19.52
CA ALA A 39 5.04 24.70 -18.16
C ALA A 39 5.01 23.52 -17.16
N ASP A 40 5.64 23.67 -15.99
CA ASP A 40 5.61 22.62 -14.95
C ASP A 40 4.19 22.36 -14.43
N GLU A 41 3.34 23.39 -14.44
CA GLU A 41 1.94 23.36 -13.99
C GLU A 41 1.04 22.57 -14.94
N ASP A 42 1.46 22.44 -16.21
CA ASP A 42 0.73 21.67 -17.22
C ASP A 42 0.82 20.15 -16.94
N PHE A 43 1.83 19.70 -16.19
CA PHE A 43 1.98 18.30 -15.78
C PHE A 43 1.11 17.99 -14.56
N ASN A 44 -0.20 18.04 -14.76
CA ASN A 44 -1.21 17.79 -13.74
C ASN A 44 -2.02 16.52 -13.99
N MET A 45 -2.96 16.20 -13.09
CA MET A 45 -3.83 15.01 -13.21
C MET A 45 -4.61 14.96 -14.54
N ALA A 46 -5.06 16.12 -15.05
CA ALA A 46 -5.77 16.17 -16.33
C ALA A 46 -4.84 15.81 -17.49
N PHE A 47 -3.61 16.30 -17.49
CA PHE A 47 -2.58 15.91 -18.45
C PHE A 47 -2.27 14.41 -18.37
N PHE A 48 -2.05 13.87 -17.17
CA PHE A 48 -1.74 12.45 -17.01
C PHE A 48 -2.86 11.56 -17.55
N SER A 49 -4.11 11.94 -17.31
CA SER A 49 -5.29 11.22 -17.80
C SER A 49 -5.44 11.35 -19.32
N ALA A 50 -5.31 12.56 -19.86
CA ALA A 50 -5.48 12.84 -21.29
C ALA A 50 -4.41 12.18 -22.17
N HIS A 51 -3.18 12.08 -21.66
CA HIS A 51 -2.05 11.51 -22.40
C HIS A 51 -1.65 10.10 -21.96
N ASN A 52 -2.50 9.45 -21.15
CA ASN A 52 -2.30 8.07 -20.68
C ASN A 52 -0.95 7.85 -19.97
N VAL A 53 -0.53 8.82 -19.16
CA VAL A 53 0.67 8.69 -18.30
C VAL A 53 0.31 7.81 -17.11
N ARG A 54 0.98 6.66 -16.98
CA ARG A 54 0.70 5.65 -15.94
C ARG A 54 1.85 5.52 -14.95
N ALA A 55 1.63 4.71 -13.91
CA ALA A 55 2.59 4.43 -12.85
C ALA A 55 4.00 4.05 -13.35
N PRO A 56 4.20 3.26 -14.43
CA PRO A 56 5.54 2.99 -14.96
C PRO A 56 6.30 4.27 -15.34
N GLN A 57 5.68 5.19 -16.09
CA GLN A 57 6.31 6.45 -16.49
C GLN A 57 6.63 7.33 -15.28
N ILE A 58 5.69 7.41 -14.33
CA ILE A 58 5.83 8.22 -13.11
C ILE A 58 6.98 7.68 -12.23
N ARG A 59 7.12 6.36 -12.12
CA ARG A 59 8.24 5.70 -11.41
C ARG A 59 9.59 5.97 -12.08
N VAL A 60 9.66 5.90 -13.41
CA VAL A 60 10.89 6.24 -14.16
C VAL A 60 11.25 7.72 -13.98
N ALA A 61 10.23 8.59 -13.92
CA ALA A 61 10.40 10.01 -13.60
C ALA A 61 10.75 10.25 -12.12
N LYS A 62 10.73 9.23 -11.26
CA LYS A 62 11.03 9.32 -9.83
C LYS A 62 10.20 10.41 -9.12
N LEU A 63 8.95 10.60 -9.56
CA LEU A 63 8.03 11.48 -8.87
C LEU A 63 7.46 10.76 -7.66
N ASN A 64 7.53 11.39 -6.49
CA ASN A 64 6.94 10.86 -5.26
C ASN A 64 5.47 11.28 -5.11
N ALA A 65 4.76 10.65 -4.17
CA ALA A 65 3.33 10.89 -4.03
C ALA A 65 2.99 12.31 -3.55
N VAL A 66 3.88 12.97 -2.80
CA VAL A 66 3.73 14.38 -2.37
C VAL A 66 3.83 15.33 -3.56
N GLN A 67 4.74 15.06 -4.49
CA GLN A 67 4.89 15.78 -5.75
C GLN A 67 3.72 15.56 -6.70
N LEU A 68 3.12 14.37 -6.70
CA LEU A 68 1.88 14.13 -7.44
C LEU A 68 0.71 14.90 -6.82
N LYS A 69 0.65 14.99 -5.50
CA LYS A 69 -0.37 15.77 -4.80
C LYS A 69 -0.33 17.25 -5.13
N SER A 70 0.86 17.84 -5.20
CA SER A 70 1.02 19.23 -5.65
C SER A 70 0.63 19.44 -7.12
N ARG A 71 0.45 18.35 -7.90
CA ARG A 71 0.08 18.35 -9.32
C ARG A 71 -1.37 17.92 -9.55
N GLY A 72 -2.18 17.94 -8.50
CA GLY A 72 -3.63 17.68 -8.58
C GLY A 72 -4.05 16.23 -8.39
N VAL A 73 -3.13 15.32 -8.05
CA VAL A 73 -3.51 13.97 -7.57
C VAL A 73 -3.83 14.10 -6.08
N THR A 74 -5.06 14.48 -5.75
CA THR A 74 -5.47 14.84 -4.39
C THR A 74 -5.86 13.64 -3.53
N THR A 75 -6.22 12.51 -4.15
CA THR A 75 -6.72 11.32 -3.44
C THR A 75 -5.95 10.04 -3.77
N ALA A 76 -5.98 9.07 -2.85
CA ALA A 76 -5.45 7.73 -3.08
C ALA A 76 -6.12 7.02 -4.28
N ARG A 77 -7.41 7.29 -4.50
CA ARG A 77 -8.15 6.76 -5.66
C ARG A 77 -7.59 7.25 -6.98
N GLU A 78 -7.18 8.51 -7.07
CA GLU A 78 -6.56 9.05 -8.28
C GLU A 78 -5.19 8.42 -8.55
N LEU A 79 -4.43 8.04 -7.51
CA LEU A 79 -3.23 7.20 -7.73
C LEU A 79 -3.59 5.88 -8.39
N ARG A 80 -4.66 5.22 -7.95
CA ARG A 80 -5.11 3.99 -8.59
C ARG A 80 -5.57 4.22 -10.03
N ALA A 81 -6.19 5.36 -10.31
CA ALA A 81 -6.55 5.75 -11.68
C ALA A 81 -5.34 5.94 -12.59
N LEU A 82 -4.16 6.21 -12.03
CA LEU A 82 -2.86 6.23 -12.71
C LEU A 82 -2.19 4.84 -12.76
N ASP A 83 -2.91 3.76 -12.47
CA ASP A 83 -2.45 2.36 -12.44
C ASP A 83 -1.44 2.00 -11.33
N PHE A 84 -1.34 2.80 -10.27
CA PHE A 84 -0.63 2.34 -9.07
C PHE A 84 -1.40 1.19 -8.41
N ARG A 85 -0.68 0.18 -7.89
CA ARG A 85 -1.21 -1.03 -7.26
C ARG A 85 -0.56 -1.29 -5.91
N ALA A 86 -1.08 -2.28 -5.15
CA ALA A 86 -0.50 -2.68 -3.87
C ALA A 86 1.00 -3.03 -3.98
N LEU A 87 1.42 -3.62 -5.11
CA LEU A 87 2.83 -3.93 -5.38
C LEU A 87 3.73 -2.68 -5.35
N ASP A 88 3.22 -1.51 -5.73
CA ASP A 88 4.00 -0.27 -5.68
C ASP A 88 4.29 0.19 -4.25
N LEU A 89 3.42 -0.17 -3.30
CA LEU A 89 3.60 0.17 -1.88
C LEU A 89 4.68 -0.70 -1.22
N VAL A 90 5.19 -1.74 -1.89
CA VAL A 90 6.33 -2.52 -1.39
C VAL A 90 7.61 -1.68 -1.36
N ASP A 91 7.74 -0.67 -2.24
CA ASP A 91 8.83 0.31 -2.15
C ASP A 91 8.62 1.20 -0.92
N PRO A 92 9.50 1.12 0.10
CA PRO A 92 9.33 1.85 1.35
C PRO A 92 9.40 3.37 1.18
N ALA A 93 10.12 3.87 0.16
CA ALA A 93 10.21 5.32 -0.09
C ALA A 93 8.91 5.84 -0.70
N PHE A 94 8.34 5.08 -1.65
CA PHE A 94 7.06 5.42 -2.24
C PHE A 94 5.92 5.34 -1.22
N CYS A 95 5.85 4.24 -0.46
CA CYS A 95 4.83 4.04 0.59
C CYS A 95 4.87 5.16 1.64
N ALA A 96 6.05 5.53 2.15
CA ALA A 96 6.19 6.64 3.08
C ALA A 96 5.69 7.96 2.50
N SER A 97 5.98 8.22 1.21
CA SER A 97 5.48 9.42 0.52
C SER A 97 3.96 9.40 0.32
N CYS A 98 3.37 8.23 0.06
CA CYS A 98 1.92 8.04 -0.02
C CYS A 98 1.24 8.29 1.33
N VAL A 99 1.80 7.76 2.43
CA VAL A 99 1.30 8.02 3.78
C VAL A 99 1.40 9.50 4.13
N ALA A 100 2.50 10.17 3.80
CA ALA A 100 2.66 11.61 4.03
C ALA A 100 1.68 12.45 3.20
N ALA A 101 1.37 12.05 1.97
CA ALA A 101 0.49 12.79 1.08
C ALA A 101 -1.00 12.56 1.38
N TYR A 102 -1.43 11.33 1.63
CA TYR A 102 -2.85 10.95 1.67
C TYR A 102 -3.31 10.36 3.00
N GLY A 103 -2.37 10.01 3.89
CA GLY A 103 -2.65 9.32 5.15
C GLY A 103 -2.76 7.80 4.98
N SER A 104 -2.39 7.05 6.03
CA SER A 104 -2.37 5.58 6.01
C SER A 104 -3.74 4.97 5.71
N ASN A 105 -4.81 5.49 6.34
CA ASN A 105 -6.15 4.91 6.21
C ASN A 105 -6.69 5.02 4.78
N ALA A 106 -6.45 6.14 4.09
CA ALA A 106 -6.88 6.31 2.71
C ALA A 106 -6.13 5.35 1.77
N ILE A 107 -4.83 5.15 2.00
CA ILE A 107 -4.02 4.20 1.24
C ILE A 107 -4.48 2.77 1.51
N VAL A 108 -4.75 2.40 2.76
CA VAL A 108 -5.23 1.05 3.09
C VAL A 108 -6.58 0.77 2.41
N ASN A 109 -7.55 1.68 2.55
CA ASN A 109 -8.88 1.49 1.98
C ASN A 109 -8.87 1.39 0.45
N GLU A 110 -7.95 2.11 -0.20
CA GLU A 110 -7.85 2.05 -1.64
C GLU A 110 -7.02 0.85 -2.10
N PHE A 111 -5.84 0.59 -1.53
CA PHE A 111 -4.90 -0.39 -2.08
C PHE A 111 -5.01 -1.80 -1.52
N LEU A 112 -5.64 -2.01 -0.36
CA LEU A 112 -5.86 -3.34 0.22
C LEU A 112 -7.31 -3.77 0.05
N VAL A 113 -7.65 -4.27 -1.15
CA VAL A 113 -9.02 -4.69 -1.48
C VAL A 113 -9.14 -6.21 -1.59
N THR A 114 -8.08 -6.88 -2.04
CA THR A 114 -8.09 -8.32 -2.31
C THR A 114 -7.14 -9.09 -1.39
N ALA A 115 -7.36 -10.40 -1.25
CA ALA A 115 -6.43 -11.30 -0.57
C ALA A 115 -5.01 -11.25 -1.18
N SER A 116 -4.90 -11.06 -2.51
CA SER A 116 -3.61 -10.94 -3.19
C SER A 116 -2.86 -9.66 -2.80
N ASP A 117 -3.57 -8.55 -2.58
CA ASP A 117 -2.96 -7.31 -2.07
C ASP A 117 -2.38 -7.53 -0.67
N ALA A 118 -3.10 -8.25 0.18
CA ALA A 118 -2.65 -8.58 1.53
C ALA A 118 -1.36 -9.43 1.51
N VAL A 119 -1.30 -10.46 0.65
CA VAL A 119 -0.09 -11.27 0.44
C VAL A 119 1.07 -10.42 -0.08
N THR A 120 0.82 -9.53 -1.04
CA THR A 120 1.85 -8.66 -1.64
C THR A 120 2.54 -7.79 -0.60
N LEU A 121 1.81 -7.33 0.42
CA LEU A 121 2.34 -6.48 1.47
C LEU A 121 2.88 -7.25 2.66
N ALA A 122 2.41 -8.48 2.91
CA ALA A 122 2.84 -9.30 4.04
C ALA A 122 4.38 -9.43 4.09
N GLY A 123 4.96 -9.22 5.27
CA GLY A 123 6.41 -9.30 5.48
C GLY A 123 7.23 -8.11 4.94
N THR A 124 6.59 -7.11 4.33
CA THR A 124 7.28 -5.91 3.83
C THR A 124 7.27 -4.76 4.85
N ALA A 125 8.14 -3.76 4.66
CA ALA A 125 8.14 -2.56 5.48
C ALA A 125 6.82 -1.75 5.40
N ALA A 126 6.04 -1.94 4.34
CA ALA A 126 4.77 -1.28 4.13
C ALA A 126 3.76 -1.59 5.25
N VAL A 127 3.77 -2.81 5.79
CA VAL A 127 2.88 -3.22 6.90
C VAL A 127 3.07 -2.30 8.10
N HIS A 128 4.31 -1.99 8.45
CA HIS A 128 4.62 -1.08 9.56
C HIS A 128 4.28 0.37 9.23
N GLN A 129 4.60 0.85 8.03
CA GLN A 129 4.32 2.22 7.61
C GLN A 129 2.80 2.51 7.54
N LEU A 130 2.01 1.53 7.11
CA LEU A 130 0.55 1.59 7.04
C LEU A 130 -0.14 1.24 8.36
N ARG A 131 0.63 0.86 9.39
CA ARG A 131 0.14 0.42 10.72
C ARG A 131 -0.84 -0.75 10.62
N LEU A 132 -0.56 -1.69 9.72
CA LEU A 132 -1.35 -2.89 9.52
C LEU A 132 -0.91 -3.98 10.50
N GLY A 133 -1.87 -4.69 11.06
CA GLY A 133 -1.65 -5.93 11.80
C GLY A 133 -1.92 -7.16 10.93
N VAL A 134 -1.38 -8.31 11.31
CA VAL A 134 -1.65 -9.60 10.63
C VAL A 134 -3.15 -9.90 10.61
N GLY A 135 -3.88 -9.56 11.67
CA GLY A 135 -5.35 -9.71 11.70
C GLY A 135 -6.05 -8.93 10.59
N SER A 136 -5.63 -7.69 10.32
CA SER A 136 -6.21 -6.87 9.23
C SER A 136 -5.93 -7.48 7.86
N LEU A 137 -4.74 -8.04 7.65
CA LEU A 137 -4.40 -8.74 6.41
C LEU A 137 -5.23 -10.03 6.25
N LEU A 138 -5.38 -10.80 7.34
CA LEU A 138 -6.14 -12.05 7.32
C LEU A 138 -7.63 -11.84 7.08
N ILE A 139 -8.22 -10.73 7.55
CA ILE A 139 -9.63 -10.40 7.24
C ILE A 139 -9.86 -10.34 5.73
N LEU A 140 -8.90 -9.83 4.94
CA LEU A 140 -8.99 -9.80 3.48
C LEU A 140 -8.82 -11.17 2.83
N CYS A 141 -8.25 -12.13 3.56
CA CYS A 141 -8.07 -13.51 3.14
C CYS A 141 -9.20 -14.45 3.61
N ALA A 142 -10.33 -13.93 4.09
CA ALA A 142 -11.49 -14.75 4.41
C ALA A 142 -11.92 -15.60 3.19
N GLY A 143 -12.09 -16.91 3.38
CA GLY A 143 -12.36 -17.87 2.32
C GLY A 143 -11.17 -18.25 1.42
N HIS A 144 -9.99 -17.64 1.62
CA HIS A 144 -8.81 -17.79 0.76
C HIS A 144 -7.63 -18.41 1.52
N ARG A 145 -7.68 -19.74 1.68
CA ARG A 145 -6.71 -20.50 2.51
C ARG A 145 -5.26 -20.32 2.07
N VAL A 146 -5.00 -20.30 0.77
CA VAL A 146 -3.63 -20.25 0.24
C VAL A 146 -2.99 -18.91 0.58
N GLU A 147 -3.71 -17.82 0.32
CA GLU A 147 -3.31 -16.46 0.60
C GLU A 147 -3.14 -16.22 2.10
N ALA A 148 -4.09 -16.69 2.93
CA ALA A 148 -3.97 -16.60 4.38
C ALA A 148 -2.71 -17.32 4.92
N THR A 149 -2.41 -18.50 4.36
CA THR A 149 -1.18 -19.26 4.71
C THR A 149 0.07 -18.49 4.30
N SER A 150 0.07 -17.87 3.11
CA SER A 150 1.18 -17.03 2.64
C SER A 150 1.38 -15.81 3.55
N VAL A 151 0.31 -15.13 3.94
CA VAL A 151 0.37 -13.97 4.86
C VAL A 151 1.04 -14.36 6.17
N ILE A 152 0.64 -15.48 6.79
CA ILE A 152 1.24 -15.95 8.05
C ILE A 152 2.71 -16.31 7.86
N THR A 153 3.03 -17.03 6.78
CA THR A 153 4.40 -17.48 6.49
C THR A 153 5.35 -16.31 6.21
N MET A 154 4.87 -15.24 5.59
CA MET A 154 5.67 -14.04 5.31
C MET A 154 5.75 -13.09 6.53
N SER A 155 4.86 -13.24 7.51
CA SER A 155 4.78 -12.33 8.65
C SER A 155 5.82 -12.66 9.72
N ALA A 156 6.58 -11.64 10.12
CA ALA A 156 7.51 -11.73 11.24
C ALA A 156 6.89 -11.12 12.52
N PRO A 157 7.22 -11.64 13.73
CA PRO A 157 8.02 -12.83 14.00
C PRO A 157 7.25 -14.15 13.78
N HIS A 158 7.92 -15.15 13.19
CA HIS A 158 7.36 -16.48 12.98
C HIS A 158 6.88 -17.12 14.29
N GLY A 159 5.72 -17.79 14.25
CA GLY A 159 5.11 -18.43 15.42
C GLY A 159 4.55 -17.46 16.46
N ARG A 160 4.69 -16.14 16.29
CA ARG A 160 4.20 -15.11 17.22
C ARG A 160 3.40 -13.97 16.56
N CYS A 161 3.17 -14.07 15.25
CA CYS A 161 2.52 -13.03 14.47
C CYS A 161 0.99 -12.99 14.61
N LEU A 162 0.39 -13.97 15.32
CA LEU A 162 -1.06 -14.05 15.55
C LEU A 162 -1.52 -13.35 16.84
N ALA A 163 -0.62 -12.67 17.55
CA ALA A 163 -0.95 -11.98 18.79
C ALA A 163 -2.07 -10.94 18.58
N GLY A 164 -3.21 -11.15 19.25
CA GLY A 164 -4.38 -10.28 19.16
C GLY A 164 -5.30 -10.53 17.96
N VAL A 165 -5.02 -11.54 17.14
CA VAL A 165 -5.92 -11.98 16.06
C VAL A 165 -7.04 -12.83 16.65
N ALA A 166 -8.31 -12.57 16.33
CA ALA A 166 -9.41 -13.40 16.81
C ALA A 166 -9.36 -14.80 16.18
N ALA A 167 -9.69 -15.83 16.96
CA ALA A 167 -9.72 -17.21 16.49
C ALA A 167 -10.69 -17.41 15.30
N ASP A 168 -11.82 -16.70 15.30
CA ASP A 168 -12.81 -16.78 14.23
C ASP A 168 -12.23 -16.33 12.87
N ILE A 169 -11.33 -15.34 12.85
CA ILE A 169 -10.65 -14.92 11.62
C ILE A 169 -9.82 -16.07 11.03
N LEU A 170 -9.18 -16.88 11.87
CA LEU A 170 -8.43 -18.05 11.39
C LEU A 170 -9.36 -19.10 10.79
N LEU A 171 -10.53 -19.32 11.41
CA LEU A 171 -11.55 -20.25 10.91
C LEU A 171 -12.14 -19.75 9.58
N ASP A 172 -12.43 -18.46 9.47
CA ASP A 172 -12.93 -17.81 8.25
C ASP A 172 -11.91 -17.91 7.10
N CYS A 173 -10.62 -17.80 7.41
CA CYS A 173 -9.52 -18.06 6.46
C CYS A 173 -9.31 -19.55 6.16
N GLN A 174 -10.06 -20.45 6.81
CA GLN A 174 -9.90 -21.91 6.72
C GLN A 174 -8.50 -22.40 7.10
N LEU A 175 -7.84 -21.70 8.01
CA LEU A 175 -6.53 -22.07 8.54
C LEU A 175 -6.68 -23.17 9.58
N ARG A 176 -6.46 -24.41 9.13
CA ARG A 176 -6.48 -25.61 9.99
C ARG A 176 -5.11 -25.88 10.61
N ALA A 177 -5.09 -26.74 11.63
CA ALA A 177 -3.92 -27.10 12.41
C ALA A 177 -2.72 -27.50 11.54
N GLY A 178 -2.92 -28.27 10.46
CA GLY A 178 -1.83 -28.64 9.55
C GLY A 178 -1.08 -27.45 8.95
N ALA A 179 -1.79 -26.41 8.51
CA ALA A 179 -1.17 -25.21 7.95
C ALA A 179 -0.50 -24.36 9.04
N LEU A 180 -1.14 -24.25 10.22
CA LEU A 180 -0.59 -23.51 11.36
C LEU A 180 0.67 -24.21 11.92
N ILE A 181 0.68 -25.53 12.02
CA ILE A 181 1.84 -26.33 12.44
C ILE A 181 2.99 -26.17 11.44
N ALA A 182 2.70 -26.24 10.13
CA ALA A 182 3.72 -26.01 9.11
C ALA A 182 4.32 -24.60 9.18
N ALA A 183 3.52 -23.61 9.61
CA ALA A 183 3.98 -22.24 9.86
C ALA A 183 4.64 -22.04 11.25
N GLY A 184 4.84 -23.12 12.02
CA GLY A 184 5.55 -23.11 13.30
C GLY A 184 4.68 -22.84 14.53
N PHE A 185 3.36 -22.93 14.41
CA PHE A 185 2.43 -22.76 15.53
C PHE A 185 2.05 -24.09 16.17
N THR A 186 1.96 -24.10 17.49
CA THR A 186 1.37 -25.19 18.27
C THR A 186 -0.02 -24.79 18.77
N ALA A 187 -0.85 -25.77 19.14
CA ALA A 187 -2.16 -25.53 19.76
C ALA A 187 -2.08 -24.52 20.92
N GLN A 188 -1.07 -24.66 21.79
CA GLN A 188 -0.84 -23.77 22.91
C GLN A 188 -0.51 -22.34 22.47
N THR A 189 0.35 -22.18 21.46
CA THR A 189 0.71 -20.85 20.96
C THR A 189 -0.45 -20.14 20.28
N VAL A 190 -1.28 -20.88 19.53
CA VAL A 190 -2.50 -20.35 18.92
C VAL A 190 -3.46 -19.91 20.01
N ALA A 191 -3.76 -20.78 20.99
CA ALA A 191 -4.63 -20.48 22.12
C ALA A 191 -4.19 -19.22 22.88
N GLN A 192 -2.89 -19.08 23.16
CA GLN A 192 -2.35 -17.91 23.85
C GLN A 192 -2.44 -16.62 23.04
N GLN A 193 -2.19 -16.68 21.74
CA GLN A 193 -2.13 -15.49 20.87
C GLN A 193 -3.51 -15.01 20.43
N THR A 194 -4.43 -15.93 20.15
CA THR A 194 -5.75 -15.62 19.62
C THR A 194 -6.87 -15.71 20.66
N ARG A 195 -6.53 -16.18 21.87
CA ARG A 195 -7.50 -16.49 22.94
C ARG A 195 -8.56 -17.51 22.48
N ALA A 196 -8.19 -18.41 21.57
CA ALA A 196 -9.07 -19.46 21.09
C ALA A 196 -9.56 -20.35 22.23
N THR A 197 -10.87 -20.60 22.24
CA THR A 197 -11.50 -21.56 23.14
C THR A 197 -11.12 -23.01 22.76
N PRO A 198 -11.28 -23.98 23.68
CA PRO A 198 -11.01 -25.38 23.38
C PRO A 198 -11.82 -25.92 22.19
N ASP A 199 -13.06 -25.46 22.02
CA ASP A 199 -13.91 -25.88 20.90
C ASP A 199 -13.43 -25.30 19.57
N GLN A 200 -13.01 -24.03 19.54
CA GLN A 200 -12.40 -23.43 18.34
C GLN A 200 -11.08 -24.11 17.97
N LEU A 201 -10.25 -24.49 18.94
CA LEU A 201 -9.01 -25.25 18.67
C LEU A 201 -9.33 -26.62 18.07
N ARG A 202 -10.32 -27.33 18.62
CA ARG A 202 -10.81 -28.60 18.07
C ARG A 202 -11.34 -28.43 16.64
N GLU A 203 -12.06 -27.35 16.39
CA GLU A 203 -12.56 -27.03 15.05
C GLU A 203 -11.41 -26.73 14.07
N MET A 204 -10.36 -26.03 14.50
CA MET A 204 -9.13 -25.87 13.71
C MET A 204 -8.41 -27.20 13.47
N GLY A 205 -8.68 -28.24 14.28
CA GLY A 205 -8.10 -29.57 14.16
C GLY A 205 -6.85 -29.79 15.03
N PHE A 206 -6.70 -29.02 16.11
CA PHE A 206 -5.68 -29.23 17.14
C PHE A 206 -6.10 -30.24 18.21
#